data_AF-A0AAP9A6Z3-F1
#
_entry.id   AF-A0AAP9A6Z3-F1
#
_cell.length_a   1.000
_cell.length_b   1.000
_cell.length_c   1.000
_cell.angle_alpha   90.00
_cell.angle_beta   90.00
_cell.angle_gamma   90.00
#
_symmetry.space_group_name_H-M   'P 1'
#
loop_
_entity.id
_entity.type
_entity.pdbx_description
1 polymer ?
#
loop_
_entity_poly.entity_id
_entity_poly.type
_entity_poly.pdbx_seq_one_letter_code
_entity_poly.pdbx_strand_id
1 'polypeptide(L)'
;MNTPSKIHERLHNRRFTVANNTHGLSGAGTVFHYLVEGDAISGTYQGGRIRLGTQVGRVTGPDSIELLYQCLTLEGGLLAGWSRGIIGVDAAGRTTLSFVWGWLSGATGGGESNYVELAECDGHS
;
A
#
# COMPACT_ATOMS: atom_id res chain seq x y z
N MET A 1 -14.11 -6.22 24.97
CA MET A 1 -13.49 -6.69 23.72
C MET A 1 -13.70 -5.56 22.72
N ASN A 2 -12.63 -4.89 22.27
CA ASN A 2 -12.75 -3.86 21.23
C ASN A 2 -12.99 -4.58 19.91
N THR A 3 -14.10 -4.29 19.25
CA THR A 3 -14.33 -4.70 17.86
C THR A 3 -13.19 -4.14 17.01
N PRO A 4 -12.52 -4.97 16.18
CA PRO A 4 -11.50 -4.45 15.28
C PRO A 4 -12.11 -3.37 14.38
N SER A 5 -11.35 -2.30 14.14
CA SER A 5 -11.75 -1.26 13.19
C SER A 5 -11.99 -1.87 11.81
N LYS A 6 -12.93 -1.31 11.03
CA LYS A 6 -13.14 -1.67 9.62
C LYS A 6 -11.83 -1.66 8.83
N ILE A 7 -10.92 -0.74 9.15
CA ILE A 7 -9.59 -0.67 8.52
C ILE A 7 -8.73 -1.88 8.89
N HIS A 8 -8.77 -2.31 10.15
CA HIS A 8 -8.05 -3.51 10.57
C HIS A 8 -8.53 -4.73 9.78
N GLU A 9 -9.84 -4.94 9.68
CA GLU A 9 -10.42 -6.06 8.89
C GLU A 9 -10.02 -6.00 7.41
N ARG A 10 -9.89 -4.78 6.86
CA ARG A 10 -9.62 -4.55 5.43
C ARG A 10 -8.13 -4.48 5.09
N LEU A 11 -7.22 -4.32 6.04
CA LEU A 11 -5.79 -4.19 5.77
C LEU A 11 -4.93 -5.21 6.50
N HIS A 12 -5.27 -5.58 7.73
CA HIS A 12 -4.38 -6.35 8.59
C HIS A 12 -4.07 -7.72 7.98
N ASN A 13 -2.78 -7.98 7.77
CA ASN A 13 -2.25 -9.19 7.16
C ASN A 13 -2.73 -9.44 5.72
N ARG A 14 -3.09 -8.37 4.98
CA ARG A 14 -3.60 -8.49 3.60
C ARG A 14 -2.60 -7.97 2.58
N ARG A 15 -2.69 -8.53 1.38
CA ARG A 15 -1.75 -8.28 0.28
C ARG A 15 -2.45 -7.59 -0.88
N PHE A 16 -1.77 -6.64 -1.51
CA PHE A 16 -2.31 -5.82 -2.58
C PHE A 16 -1.33 -5.75 -3.74
N THR A 17 -1.86 -5.67 -4.95
CA THR A 17 -1.10 -5.37 -6.16
C THR A 17 -1.56 -4.06 -6.78
N VAL A 18 -0.70 -3.45 -7.58
CA VAL A 18 -0.99 -2.19 -8.28
C VAL A 18 -1.92 -2.45 -9.45
N ALA A 19 -3.14 -1.92 -9.39
CA ALA A 19 -4.07 -1.89 -10.51
C ALA A 19 -3.75 -0.73 -11.46
N ASN A 20 -3.39 0.43 -10.92
CA ASN A 20 -2.90 1.58 -11.68
C ASN A 20 -1.92 2.40 -10.85
N ASN A 21 -0.88 2.96 -11.48
CA ASN A 21 0.00 3.93 -10.84
C ASN A 21 0.52 4.91 -11.88
N THR A 22 -0.05 6.11 -11.88
CA THR A 22 0.29 7.14 -12.85
C THR A 22 1.62 7.78 -12.42
N HIS A 23 2.67 7.63 -13.24
CA HIS A 23 4.02 8.18 -13.02
C HIS A 23 4.80 7.65 -11.80
N GLY A 24 4.30 6.64 -11.09
CA GLY A 24 4.98 6.07 -9.93
C GLY A 24 5.97 4.94 -10.24
N LEU A 25 6.73 4.54 -9.22
CA LEU A 25 7.76 3.50 -9.36
C LEU A 25 7.17 2.09 -9.40
N SER A 26 6.15 1.83 -8.56
CA SER A 26 5.48 0.53 -8.45
C SER A 26 4.55 0.27 -9.63
N GLY A 27 4.45 -1.00 -10.03
CA GLY A 27 3.57 -1.45 -11.11
C GLY A 27 2.95 -2.81 -10.78
N ALA A 28 2.30 -3.47 -11.75
CA ALA A 28 1.53 -4.71 -11.52
C ALA A 28 2.33 -5.87 -10.88
N GLY A 29 3.67 -5.85 -10.98
CA GLY A 29 4.55 -6.82 -10.31
C GLY A 29 4.96 -6.46 -8.89
N THR A 30 4.54 -5.31 -8.36
CA THR A 30 4.84 -4.89 -6.99
C THR A 30 3.72 -5.34 -6.06
N VAL A 31 4.08 -6.08 -5.01
CA VAL A 31 3.14 -6.56 -3.99
C VAL A 31 3.40 -5.84 -2.68
N PHE A 32 2.34 -5.34 -2.07
CA PHE A 32 2.34 -4.69 -0.76
C PHE A 32 1.70 -5.64 0.25
N HIS A 33 2.25 -5.69 1.46
CA HIS A 33 1.70 -6.42 2.60
C HIS A 33 1.58 -5.48 3.79
N TYR A 34 0.37 -5.40 4.35
CA TYR A 34 0.04 -4.46 5.42
C TYR A 34 -0.18 -5.19 6.75
N LEU A 35 0.24 -4.55 7.82
CA LEU A 35 -0.04 -4.92 9.21
C LEU A 35 -0.64 -3.71 9.92
N VAL A 36 -1.68 -3.96 10.72
CA VAL A 36 -2.38 -2.92 11.50
C VAL A 36 -2.40 -3.30 12.96
N GLU A 37 -1.94 -2.42 13.84
CA GLU A 37 -1.97 -2.57 15.29
C GLU A 37 -2.59 -1.31 15.92
N GLY A 38 -3.84 -1.43 16.38
CA GLY A 38 -4.63 -0.26 16.75
C GLY A 38 -4.78 0.69 15.55
N ASP A 39 -4.30 1.92 15.69
CA ASP A 39 -4.29 2.92 14.61
C ASP A 39 -2.96 2.95 13.84
N ALA A 40 -1.94 2.21 14.27
CA ALA A 40 -0.65 2.15 13.61
C ALA A 40 -0.70 1.20 12.40
N ILE A 41 -0.09 1.63 11.29
CA ILE A 41 0.02 0.84 10.08
C ILE A 41 1.50 0.67 9.77
N SER A 42 1.90 -0.56 9.46
CA SER A 42 3.21 -0.86 8.88
C SER A 42 3.04 -1.75 7.65
N GLY A 43 4.06 -1.81 6.82
CA GLY A 43 4.03 -2.70 5.68
C GLY A 43 5.37 -2.84 4.98
N THR A 44 5.45 -3.89 4.18
CA THR A 44 6.56 -4.13 3.26
C THR A 44 6.04 -4.21 1.85
N TYR A 45 6.88 -3.87 0.88
CA TYR A 45 6.55 -4.03 -0.53
C TYR A 45 7.79 -4.31 -1.37
N GLN A 46 7.61 -5.11 -2.41
CA GLN A 46 8.70 -5.49 -3.31
C GLN A 46 8.15 -5.94 -4.67
N GLY A 47 9.03 -6.00 -5.67
CA GLY A 47 8.71 -6.46 -7.02
C GLY A 47 8.61 -5.32 -8.04
N GLY A 48 8.67 -5.67 -9.32
CA GLY A 48 8.91 -4.70 -10.38
C GLY A 48 10.31 -4.10 -10.26
N ARG A 49 10.41 -2.77 -10.16
CA ARG A 49 11.68 -2.04 -10.00
C ARG A 49 12.13 -1.87 -8.55
N ILE A 50 11.36 -2.38 -7.59
CA ILE A 50 11.60 -2.22 -6.16
C ILE A 50 12.23 -3.49 -5.61
N ARG A 51 13.45 -3.37 -5.08
CA ARG A 51 14.17 -4.46 -4.43
C ARG A 51 13.66 -4.69 -3.02
N LEU A 52 13.50 -3.62 -2.25
CA LEU A 52 13.02 -3.63 -0.87
C LEU A 52 12.31 -2.32 -0.58
N GLY A 53 11.08 -2.40 -0.11
CA GLY A 53 10.27 -1.26 0.29
C GLY A 53 9.63 -1.48 1.65
N THR A 54 9.54 -0.41 2.43
CA THR A 54 8.90 -0.41 3.75
C THR A 54 8.09 0.86 3.91
N GLN A 55 7.04 0.76 4.71
CA GLN A 55 6.15 1.88 4.97
C GLN A 55 5.64 1.85 6.41
N VAL A 56 5.40 3.04 6.95
CA VAL A 56 4.81 3.26 8.27
C VAL A 56 3.75 4.34 8.15
N GLY A 57 2.73 4.29 8.99
CA GLY A 57 1.67 5.26 8.93
C GLY A 57 0.60 5.03 9.97
N ARG A 58 -0.56 5.62 9.72
CA ARG A 58 -1.68 5.62 10.68
C ARG A 58 -3.03 5.74 10.02
N VAL A 59 -4.04 5.29 10.74
CA VAL A 59 -5.44 5.59 10.48
C VAL A 59 -5.71 7.08 10.74
N THR A 60 -6.46 7.72 9.85
CA THR A 60 -6.82 9.15 9.97
C THR A 60 -8.33 9.41 9.95
N GLY A 61 -9.14 8.36 9.77
CA GLY A 61 -10.60 8.44 9.70
C GLY A 61 -11.21 7.05 9.51
N PRO A 62 -12.55 6.95 9.30
CA PRO A 62 -13.24 5.67 9.19
C PRO A 62 -12.70 4.76 8.07
N ASP A 63 -12.29 5.36 6.96
CA ASP A 63 -11.81 4.69 5.75
C ASP A 63 -10.53 5.34 5.19
N SER A 64 -9.84 6.19 5.98
CA SER A 64 -8.70 6.96 5.50
C SER A 64 -7.42 6.67 6.28
N ILE A 65 -6.30 6.70 5.57
CA ILE A 65 -4.96 6.44 6.12
C ILE A 65 -3.92 7.44 5.58
N GLU A 66 -2.83 7.61 6.31
CA GLU A 66 -1.66 8.37 5.87
C GLU A 66 -0.42 7.52 6.08
N LEU A 67 0.47 7.48 5.08
CA LEU A 67 1.68 6.66 5.09
C LEU A 67 2.90 7.49 4.69
N LEU A 68 4.03 7.15 5.30
CA LEU A 68 5.38 7.42 4.81
C LEU A 68 5.95 6.11 4.26
N TYR A 69 6.64 6.20 3.14
CA TYR A 69 7.25 5.04 2.50
C TYR A 69 8.68 5.34 2.04
N GLN A 70 9.49 4.29 1.98
CA GLN A 70 10.82 4.34 1.41
C GLN A 70 11.18 3.02 0.72
N CYS A 71 12.04 3.07 -0.29
CA CYS A 71 12.55 1.87 -0.95
C CYS A 71 13.96 1.99 -1.50
N LEU A 72 14.58 0.82 -1.66
CA LEU A 72 15.74 0.55 -2.49
C LEU A 72 15.29 0.01 -3.85
N THR A 73 15.71 0.63 -4.94
CA THR A 73 15.43 0.14 -6.30
C THR A 73 16.42 -0.94 -6.73
N LEU A 74 16.10 -1.65 -7.82
CA LEU A 74 17.04 -2.60 -8.44
C LEU A 74 18.33 -1.92 -8.94
N GLU A 75 18.26 -0.63 -9.26
CA GLU A 75 19.40 0.19 -9.71
C GLU A 75 20.20 0.78 -8.56
N GLY A 76 19.83 0.49 -7.30
CA GLY A 76 20.51 0.99 -6.11
C GLY A 76 20.05 2.37 -5.63
N GLY A 77 19.00 2.93 -6.23
CA GLY A 77 18.42 4.21 -5.83
C GLY A 77 17.67 4.11 -4.50
N LEU A 78 17.84 5.11 -3.64
CA LEU A 78 17.08 5.27 -2.40
C LEU A 78 16.03 6.37 -2.60
N LEU A 79 14.76 6.00 -2.46
CA LEU A 79 13.62 6.89 -2.66
C LEU A 79 12.73 6.89 -1.41
N ALA A 80 12.15 8.04 -1.08
CA ALA A 80 11.21 8.17 0.02
C ALA A 80 10.09 9.15 -0.33
N GLY A 81 8.90 8.94 0.23
CA GLY A 81 7.72 9.74 -0.08
C GLY A 81 6.62 9.63 0.98
N TRP A 82 5.51 10.32 0.71
CA TRP A 82 4.30 10.31 1.51
C TRP A 82 3.09 9.93 0.64
N SER A 83 2.04 9.39 1.27
CA SER A 83 0.77 9.14 0.60
C SER A 83 -0.41 9.29 1.55
N ARG A 84 -1.56 9.71 1.02
CA ARG A 84 -2.85 9.69 1.70
C ARG A 84 -3.79 8.78 0.95
N GLY A 85 -4.34 7.81 1.67
CA GLY A 85 -5.11 6.71 1.11
C GLY A 85 -6.56 6.70 1.57
N ILE A 86 -7.45 6.26 0.67
CA ILE A 86 -8.83 5.89 0.98
C ILE A 86 -9.01 4.40 0.71
N ILE A 87 -9.63 3.71 1.66
CA ILE A 87 -9.94 2.28 1.59
C ILE A 87 -11.36 2.12 1.05
N GLY A 88 -11.49 1.36 -0.02
CA GLY A 88 -12.75 1.07 -0.68
C GLY A 88 -12.98 -0.42 -0.88
N VAL A 89 -14.06 -0.72 -1.60
CA VAL A 89 -14.42 -2.07 -2.02
C VAL A 89 -14.86 -2.01 -3.48
N ASP A 90 -14.39 -2.94 -4.31
CA ASP A 90 -14.82 -3.03 -5.71
C ASP A 90 -16.16 -3.78 -5.87
N ALA A 91 -16.66 -3.85 -7.11
CA ALA A 91 -17.91 -4.54 -7.42
C ALA A 91 -17.87 -6.06 -7.13
N ALA A 92 -16.66 -6.65 -6.99
CA ALA A 92 -16.46 -8.05 -6.64
C ALA A 92 -16.27 -8.26 -5.12
N GLY A 93 -16.37 -7.21 -4.30
CA GLY A 93 -16.20 -7.29 -2.85
C GLY A 93 -14.75 -7.25 -2.37
N ARG A 94 -13.77 -7.12 -3.28
CA ARG A 94 -12.34 -7.04 -2.94
C ARG A 94 -12.02 -5.66 -2.41
N THR A 95 -11.04 -5.59 -1.50
CA THR A 95 -10.63 -4.30 -0.96
C THR A 95 -9.77 -3.54 -1.97
N THR A 96 -10.04 -2.26 -2.10
CA THR A 96 -9.28 -1.34 -2.95
C THR A 96 -8.65 -0.25 -2.12
N LEU A 97 -7.51 0.26 -2.60
CA LEU A 97 -6.82 1.39 -2.00
C LEU A 97 -6.58 2.44 -3.07
N SER A 98 -6.99 3.68 -2.82
CA SER A 98 -6.72 4.81 -3.71
C SER A 98 -5.85 5.81 -2.98
N PHE A 99 -4.71 6.18 -3.56
CA PHE A 99 -3.73 7.07 -2.96
C PHE A 99 -3.48 8.30 -3.83
N VAL A 100 -3.34 9.44 -3.17
CA VAL A 100 -2.53 10.57 -3.67
C VAL A 100 -1.19 10.50 -2.96
N TRP A 101 -0.10 10.65 -3.71
CA TRP A 101 1.26 10.51 -3.19
C TRP A 101 2.22 11.58 -3.74
N GLY A 102 3.31 11.80 -3.02
CA GLY A 102 4.41 12.67 -3.44
C GLY A 102 5.77 12.17 -2.96
N TRP A 103 6.83 12.56 -3.67
CA TRP A 103 8.21 12.26 -3.28
C TRP A 103 8.74 13.26 -2.25
N LEU A 104 9.52 12.76 -1.30
CA LEU A 104 10.28 13.53 -0.30
C LEU A 104 11.78 13.54 -0.63
N SER A 105 12.30 12.43 -1.17
CA SER A 105 13.72 12.28 -1.52
C SER A 105 13.92 11.27 -2.65
N GLY A 106 15.00 11.43 -3.41
CA GLY A 106 15.40 10.57 -4.52
C GLY A 106 14.66 10.83 -5.84
N ALA A 107 13.54 11.53 -5.81
CA ALA A 107 12.76 11.95 -6.98
C ALA A 107 11.93 13.20 -6.66
N THR A 108 11.31 13.79 -7.69
CA THR A 108 10.43 14.96 -7.57
C THR A 108 9.06 14.66 -8.17
N GLY A 109 8.05 15.43 -7.74
CA GLY A 109 6.67 15.28 -8.20
C GLY A 109 5.83 14.34 -7.33
N GLY A 110 4.68 13.98 -7.87
CA GLY A 110 3.66 13.18 -7.21
C GLY A 110 2.67 12.62 -8.21
N GLY A 111 1.69 11.87 -7.71
CA GLY A 111 0.69 11.24 -8.57
C GLY A 111 -0.39 10.53 -7.78
N GLU A 112 -1.11 9.68 -8.50
CA GLU A 112 -2.18 8.87 -7.97
C GLU A 112 -1.91 7.39 -8.25
N SER A 113 -2.29 6.54 -7.31
CA SER A 113 -2.19 5.09 -7.47
C SER A 113 -3.39 4.38 -6.89
N ASN A 114 -3.73 3.25 -7.50
CA ASN A 114 -4.88 2.43 -7.14
C ASN A 114 -4.43 0.99 -7.01
N TYR A 115 -4.69 0.39 -5.86
CA TYR A 115 -4.32 -0.99 -5.54
C TYR A 115 -5.58 -1.82 -5.34
N VAL A 116 -5.49 -3.09 -5.70
CA VAL A 116 -6.53 -4.07 -5.47
C VAL A 116 -5.95 -5.23 -4.67
N GLU A 117 -6.75 -5.73 -3.76
CA GLU A 117 -6.41 -6.90 -2.98
C GLU A 117 -6.13 -8.11 -3.89
N LEU A 118 -5.06 -8.83 -3.55
CA LEU A 118 -4.79 -10.14 -4.13
C LEU A 118 -5.76 -11.15 -3.50
N ALA A 119 -6.59 -11.80 -4.32
CA ALA A 119 -7.31 -12.97 -3.87
C ALA A 119 -6.28 -14.04 -3.48
N GLU A 120 -6.44 -14.66 -2.32
CA GLU A 120 -5.71 -15.89 -2.02
C GLU A 120 -6.08 -16.90 -3.10
N CYS A 121 -5.09 -17.35 -3.87
CA CYS A 121 -5.27 -18.63 -4.56
C CYS A 121 -5.23 -19.68 -3.46
N ASP A 122 -6.36 -20.34 -3.22
CA ASP A 122 -6.42 -21.54 -2.39
C ASP A 122 -5.38 -22.53 -2.94
N GLY A 123 -4.21 -22.56 -2.31
CA GLY A 123 -3.17 -23.54 -2.57
C GLY A 123 -3.58 -24.88 -2.00
N HIS A 124 -4.53 -25.55 -2.66
CA HIS A 124 -4.67 -27.00 -2.56
C HIS A 124 -3.65 -27.64 -3.49
N SER A 125 -2.53 -28.09 -2.93
CA SER A 125 -1.73 -29.21 -3.43
C SER A 125 -0.97 -29.82 -2.27
#